data_AF-A0A1M7GYV9-F1
#
_entry.id   AF-A0A1M7GYV9-F1
#
_cell.length_a   1.000
_cell.length_b   1.000
_cell.length_c   1.000
_cell.angle_alpha   90.00
_cell.angle_beta   90.00
_cell.angle_gamma   90.00
#
_symmetry.space_group_name_H-M   'P 1'
#
loop_
_entity.id
_entity.type
_entity.pdbx_description
1 polymer ?
#
loop_
_entity_poly.entity_id
_entity_poly.type
_entity_poly.pdbx_seq_one_letter_code
_entity_poly.pdbx_strand_id
1 'polypeptide(L)' 'MKASELRTKDVAGLEKEVADLLKAHFGLRMQKATQQLTNHSTLGNTRRDIARAKTVLAEKKRAAK' A
#
# COMPACT_ATOMS: atom_id res chain seq x y z
N MET A 1 -1.43 -5.70 5.75
CA MET A 1 -2.34 -6.43 4.83
C MET A 1 -1.88 -7.87 4.58
N LYS A 2 -2.81 -8.84 4.49
CA LYS A 2 -2.50 -10.19 3.98
C LYS A 2 -2.71 -10.23 2.46
N ALA A 3 -1.79 -10.85 1.73
CA ALA A 3 -1.82 -10.92 0.26
C ALA A 3 -3.07 -11.63 -0.30
N SER A 4 -3.68 -12.52 0.49
CA SER A 4 -4.92 -13.23 0.15
C SER A 4 -6.10 -12.28 -0.06
N GLU A 5 -6.22 -11.23 0.75
CA GLU A 5 -7.33 -10.25 0.68
C GLU A 5 -7.15 -9.25 -0.47
N LEU A 6 -5.90 -9.05 -0.93
CA LEU A 6 -5.60 -8.19 -2.07
C LEU A 6 -5.87 -8.90 -3.41
N ARG A 7 -5.76 -10.23 -3.46
CA ARG A 7 -6.02 -10.99 -4.70
C ARG A 7 -7.51 -11.08 -5.05
N THR A 8 -8.39 -11.09 -4.05
CA THR A 8 -9.85 -11.11 -4.24
C THR A 8 -10.42 -9.77 -4.73
N LYS A 9 -9.73 -8.65 -4.52
CA LYS A 9 -10.19 -7.32 -4.97
C LYS A 9 -9.97 -7.10 -6.46
N ASP A 10 -10.89 -6.39 -7.11
CA ASP A 10 -10.80 -6.03 -8.53
C ASP A 10 -9.60 -5.12 -8.83
N VAL A 11 -9.12 -5.10 -10.07
CA VAL A 11 -7.95 -4.33 -10.53
C VAL A 11 -8.16 -2.83 -10.25
N ALA A 12 -9.35 -2.31 -10.55
CA ALA A 12 -9.70 -0.91 -10.26
C ALA A 12 -9.77 -0.61 -8.76
N GLY A 13 -10.19 -1.59 -7.95
CA GLY A 13 -10.18 -1.50 -6.49
C GLY A 13 -8.77 -1.47 -5.90
N LEU A 14 -7.87 -2.27 -6.46
CA LEU A 14 -6.46 -2.29 -6.08
C LEU A 14 -5.74 -0.98 -6.40
N GLU A 15 -6.02 -0.36 -7.55
CA GLU A 15 -5.41 0.93 -7.91
C GLU A 15 -5.86 2.05 -6.95
N LYS A 16 -7.14 2.08 -6.57
CA LYS A 16 -7.65 3.02 -5.55
C LYS A 16 -6.99 2.79 -4.19
N GLU A 17 -6.89 1.54 -3.76
CA GLU A 17 -6.29 1.20 -2.47
C GLU A 17 -4.80 1.54 -2.42
N VAL A 18 -4.07 1.36 -3.53
CA VAL A 18 -2.68 1.84 -3.65
C VAL A 18 -2.60 3.36 -3.51
N ALA A 19 -3.51 4.10 -4.14
CA ALA A 19 -3.54 5.56 -4.04
C ALA A 19 -3.81 6.04 -2.61
N ASP A 20 -4.73 5.39 -1.91
CA ASP A 20 -5.05 5.72 -0.52
C ASP A 20 -3.91 5.38 0.44
N LEU A 21 -3.26 4.22 0.26
CA LEU A 21 -2.06 3.85 1.01
C LEU A 21 -0.89 4.81 0.76
N LEU A 22 -0.74 5.34 -0.46
CA LEU A 22 0.28 6.35 -0.77
C LEU A 22 0.01 7.68 -0.06
N LYS A 23 -1.25 8.12 0.01
CA LYS A 23 -1.64 9.31 0.79
C LYS A 23 -1.36 9.11 2.28
N ALA A 24 -1.72 7.94 2.83
CA ALA A 24 -1.42 7.60 4.21
C ALA A 24 0.09 7.57 4.48
N HIS A 25 0.89 7.00 3.57
CA HIS A 25 2.34 6.98 3.70
C HIS A 25 2.94 8.39 3.65
N PHE A 26 2.41 9.29 2.81
CA PHE A 26 2.82 10.68 2.76
C PHE A 26 2.54 11.39 4.09
N GLY A 27 1.34 11.21 4.66
CA GLY A 27 0.99 11.74 5.99
C GLY A 27 1.94 11.25 7.09
N LEU A 28 2.27 9.96 7.10
CA LEU A 28 3.24 9.39 8.04
C LEU A 28 4.66 9.96 7.86
N ARG A 29 5.07 10.25 6.62
CA ARG A 29 6.37 10.91 6.35
C ARG A 29 6.38 12.35 6.86
N MET A 30 5.27 13.08 6.69
CA MET A 30 5.13 14.43 7.22
C MET A 30 5.16 14.44 8.76
N GLN A 31 4.42 13.54 9.42
CA GLN A 31 4.46 13.38 10.88
C GLN A 31 5.86 13.00 11.39
N LYS A 32 6.61 12.21 10.62
CA LYS A 32 8.02 11.91 10.94
C LYS A 32 8.88 13.18 10.87
N ALA A 33 8.67 14.02 9.87
CA ALA A 33 9.42 15.27 9.70
C ALA A 33 9.12 16.28 10.81
N THR A 34 7.88 16.35 11.28
CA THR A 34 7.47 17.21 12.41
C THR A 34 7.79 16.62 13.78
N GLN A 35 8.44 15.45 13.85
CA GLN A 35 8.74 14.73 15.09
C GLN A 35 7.50 14.34 15.92
N GLN A 36 6.31 14.32 15.32
CA GLN A 36 5.05 13.96 15.97
C GLN A 36 4.71 12.47 15.81
N LEU A 37 5.52 11.73 15.06
CA LEU A 37 5.27 10.32 14.79
C LEU A 37 5.67 9.44 15.99
N THR A 38 4.67 8.90 16.68
CA THR A 38 4.86 8.04 17.86
C THR A 38 5.27 6.61 17.52
N ASN A 39 4.90 6.08 16.35
CA ASN A 39 5.20 4.71 15.95
C ASN A 39 5.89 4.65 14.57
N HIS A 40 7.21 4.49 14.58
CA HIS A 40 8.02 4.41 13.36
C HIS A 40 7.85 3.09 12.57
N SER A 41 7.37 2.02 13.20
CA SER A 41 7.14 0.73 12.55
C SER A 41 6.02 0.81 11.51
N THR A 42 5.07 1.75 11.69
CA THR A 42 3.97 2.00 10.75
C THR A 42 4.47 2.42 9.35
N LEU A 43 5.58 3.14 9.28
CA LEU A 43 6.21 3.56 8.02
C LEU A 43 6.70 2.34 7.21
N GLY A 44 7.35 1.39 7.89
CA GLY A 44 7.81 0.15 7.26
C GLY A 44 6.66 -0.80 6.88
N ASN A 45 5.60 -0.82 7.68
CA ASN A 45 4.41 -1.63 7.41
C ASN A 45 3.64 -1.11 6.20
N THR A 46 3.36 0.19 6.16
CA THR A 46 2.67 0.85 5.02
C THR A 46 3.47 0.71 3.72
N ARG A 47 4.79 0.87 3.74
CA ARG A 47 5.66 0.62 2.57
C ARG A 47 5.54 -0.82 2.05
N ARG A 48 5.52 -1.81 2.95
CA ARG A 48 5.37 -3.23 2.59
C ARG A 48 3.98 -3.52 2.03
N ASP A 49 2.94 -2.90 2.57
CA ASP A 49 1.58 -3.06 2.08
C ASP A 49 1.39 -2.46 0.68
N ILE A 50 1.97 -1.28 0.40
CA ILE A 50 2.01 -0.70 -0.96
C ILE A 50 2.72 -1.64 -1.94
N ALA A 51 3.85 -2.21 -1.54
CA ALA A 51 4.60 -3.13 -2.39
C ALA A 51 3.78 -4.38 -2.74
N ARG A 52 3.11 -4.99 -1.75
CA ARG A 52 2.23 -6.16 -1.96
C ARG A 52 1.10 -5.85 -2.92
N ALA A 53 0.42 -4.71 -2.75
CA ALA A 53 -0.68 -4.31 -3.64
C ALA A 53 -0.20 -4.09 -5.09
N LYS A 54 0.97 -3.46 -5.28
CA LYS A 54 1.59 -3.31 -6.61
C LYS A 54 1.99 -4.66 -7.23
N THR A 55 2.50 -5.60 -6.43
CA THR A 55 2.84 -6.95 -6.91
C THR A 55 1.60 -7.69 -7.40
N VAL A 56 0.51 -7.68 -6.64
CA VAL A 56 -0.75 -8.32 -7.06
C VAL A 56 -1.32 -7.68 -8.33
N LEU A 57 -1.23 -6.35 -8.47
CA LEU A 57 -1.61 -5.66 -9.69
C LEU A 57 -0.78 -6.14 -10.90
N ALA A 58 0.54 -6.30 -10.73
CA ALA A 58 1.41 -6.83 -11.77
C ALA A 58 1.12 -8.31 -12.09
N GLU A 59 0.84 -9.14 -11.08
CA GLU A 59 0.40 -10.53 -11.26
C GLU A 59 -0.89 -10.60 -12.10
N LYS A 60 -1.89 -9.77 -11.80
CA LYS A 60 -3.14 -9.71 -12.58
C LYS A 60 -2.94 -9.22 -14.01
N LYS A 61 -2.11 -8.19 -14.21
CA LYS A 61 -1.77 -7.68 -15.55
C LYS A 61 -0.99 -8.72 -16.38
N ARG A 62 -0.18 -9.57 -15.75
CA ARG A 62 0.51 -10.69 -16.41
C ARG A 62 -0.42 -11.86 -16.72
N ALA A 63 -1.38 -12.16 -15.85
CA ALA A 63 -2.36 -13.23 -16.07
C ALA A 63 -3.42 -12.87 -17.13
N ALA A 64 -3.66 -11.58 -17.34
CA ALA A 64 -4.55 -11.09 -18.40
C ALA A 64 -3.88 -11.00 -19.79
N LYS A 65 -2.59 -11.35 -19.89
CA LYS A 65 -1.82 -11.42 -21.14
C LYS A 65 -1.65 -12.88 -21.55
#